data_AF-A0A4Q9I0H6-F1
#
_entry.id   AF-A0A4Q9I0H6-F1
#
_cell.length_a   1.000
_cell.length_b   1.000
_cell.length_c   1.000
_cell.angle_alpha   90.00
_cell.angle_beta   90.00
_cell.angle_gamma   90.00
#
_symmetry.space_group_name_H-M   'P 1'
#
loop_
_entity.id
_entity.type
_entity.pdbx_description
1 polymer ?
#
loop_
_entity_poly.entity_id
_entity_poly.type
_entity_poly.pdbx_seq_one_letter_code
_entity_poly.pdbx_strand_id
1 'polypeptide(L)'
;MPVILGIDDLRPLPRATRIARTSREGIQLLQEHRDSFVDELWLDHDLGGDDTILPVVTLMEEAAFSGRPFRIGMVFVHSANPIGAETVVRALARWDYQVRRATA
;
A
#
# COMPACT_ATOMS: atom_id res chain seq x y z
N MET A 1 17.29 7.15 7.35
CA MET A 1 16.01 7.27 8.07
C MET A 1 15.05 6.28 7.43
N PRO A 2 14.15 5.63 8.19
CA PRO A 2 13.22 4.66 7.61
C PRO A 2 12.28 5.36 6.63
N VAL A 3 12.04 4.74 5.48
CA VAL A 3 11.08 5.19 4.48
C VAL A 3 9.74 4.53 4.79
N ILE A 4 8.82 5.32 5.34
CA ILE A 4 7.47 4.88 5.71
C ILE A 4 6.49 5.61 4.81
N LEU A 5 5.75 4.90 3.98
CA LEU A 5 4.78 5.46 3.04
C LEU A 5 3.36 5.13 3.50
N GLY A 6 2.46 6.10 3.35
CA GLY A 6 1.02 5.93 3.61
C GLY A 6 0.19 6.27 2.39
N ILE A 7 -0.86 5.49 2.15
CA ILE A 7 -1.91 5.79 1.16
C ILE A 7 -3.23 5.69 1.90
N ASP A 8 -3.73 6.84 2.34
CA ASP A 8 -4.89 6.98 3.23
C ASP A 8 -5.49 8.37 3.03
N ASP A 9 -6.80 8.46 2.82
CA ASP A 9 -7.51 9.71 2.53
C ASP A 9 -7.79 10.54 3.80
N LEU A 10 -7.92 9.91 4.96
CA LEU A 10 -8.38 10.54 6.21
C LEU A 10 -7.30 10.61 7.29
N ARG A 11 -6.56 9.52 7.54
CA ARG A 11 -5.68 9.41 8.71
C ARG A 11 -4.39 10.22 8.50
N PRO A 12 -3.88 10.86 9.57
CA PRO A 12 -2.67 11.66 9.49
C PRO A 12 -1.36 10.85 9.47
N LEU A 13 -1.39 9.53 9.72
CA LEU A 13 -0.24 8.61 9.74
C LEU A 13 1.09 9.29 10.20
N PRO A 14 1.23 9.69 11.47
CA PRO A 14 2.29 10.61 11.92
C PRO A 14 3.72 10.06 11.80
N ARG A 15 3.88 8.75 11.60
CA ARG A 15 5.17 8.10 11.34
C ARG A 15 5.50 7.99 9.85
N ALA A 16 4.53 8.23 8.97
CA ALA A 16 4.75 8.22 7.53
C ALA A 16 5.62 9.40 7.13
N THR A 17 6.68 9.09 6.40
CA THR A 17 7.56 10.09 5.77
C THR A 17 6.83 10.83 4.65
N ARG A 18 5.93 10.15 3.93
CA ARG A 18 5.07 10.71 2.89
C ARG A 18 3.72 10.02 2.88
N ILE A 19 2.68 10.79 2.56
CA ILE A 19 1.31 10.30 2.49
C ILE A 19 0.70 10.72 1.15
N ALA A 20 0.09 9.77 0.48
CA ALA A 20 -0.80 9.98 -0.65
C ALA A 20 -2.26 9.88 -0.18
N ARG A 21 -3.13 10.73 -0.74
CA ARG A 21 -4.56 10.81 -0.36
C ARG A 21 -5.49 10.13 -1.35
N THR A 22 -4.97 9.68 -2.49
CA THR A 22 -5.71 8.97 -3.54
C THR A 22 -4.87 7.82 -4.09
N SER A 23 -5.51 6.86 -4.75
CA SER A 23 -4.79 5.74 -5.38
C SER A 23 -3.82 6.23 -6.45
N ARG A 24 -4.19 7.27 -7.21
CA ARG A 24 -3.34 7.93 -8.22
C ARG A 24 -2.06 8.51 -7.60
N GLU A 25 -2.19 9.26 -6.50
CA GLU A 25 -1.03 9.78 -5.77
C GLU A 25 -0.20 8.63 -5.19
N GLY A 26 -0.85 7.56 -4.73
CA GLY A 26 -0.19 6.35 -4.23
C GLY A 26 0.66 5.65 -5.29
N ILE A 27 0.15 5.54 -6.51
CA ILE A 27 0.89 5.01 -7.67
C ILE A 27 2.12 5.87 -7.94
N GLN A 28 1.96 7.20 -8.01
CA GLN A 28 3.09 8.12 -8.23
C GLN A 28 4.13 7.97 -7.12
N LEU A 29 3.68 7.93 -5.86
CA LEU A 29 4.53 7.79 -4.69
C LEU A 29 5.35 6.49 -4.72
N LEU A 30 4.74 5.35 -5.08
CA LEU A 30 5.47 4.09 -5.22
C LEU A 30 6.47 4.13 -6.37
N GLN A 31 6.11 4.73 -7.51
CA GLN A 31 7.01 4.83 -8.66
C GLN A 31 8.22 5.73 -8.36
N GLU A 32 8.06 6.79 -7.59
CA GLU A 32 9.18 7.61 -7.11
C GLU A 32 10.15 6.82 -6.22
N HIS A 33 9.67 5.76 -5.55
CA HIS A 33 10.46 4.85 -4.73
C HIS A 33 10.78 3.52 -5.44
N ARG A 34 10.63 3.45 -6.76
CA ARG A 34 10.74 2.19 -7.52
C ARG A 34 12.04 1.43 -7.27
N ASP A 35 13.14 2.15 -7.18
CA ASP A 35 14.49 1.59 -6.97
C ASP A 35 14.98 1.73 -5.52
N SER A 36 14.12 2.14 -4.60
CA SER A 36 14.41 2.31 -3.17
C SER A 36 13.81 1.19 -2.32
N PHE A 37 14.35 1.01 -1.11
CA PHE A 37 13.72 0.15 -0.11
C PHE A 37 12.73 0.98 0.73
N VAL A 38 11.49 0.49 0.83
CA VAL A 38 10.44 1.06 1.67
C VAL A 38 10.31 0.18 2.92
N ASP A 39 10.57 0.73 4.09
CA ASP A 39 10.53 -0.04 5.34
C ASP A 39 9.10 -0.47 5.69
N GLU A 40 8.15 0.45 5.57
CA GLU A 40 6.74 0.22 5.87
C GLU A 40 5.85 0.88 4.80
N LEU A 41 4.84 0.16 4.31
CA LEU A 41 3.79 0.67 3.44
C LEU A 41 2.43 0.49 4.11
N TRP A 42 1.72 1.59 4.35
CA TRP A 42 0.41 1.61 4.98
C TRP A 42 -0.67 1.88 3.93
N LEU A 43 -1.69 1.03 3.88
CA LEU A 43 -2.73 1.01 2.86
C LEU A 43 -4.11 1.09 3.52
N ASP A 44 -4.86 2.17 3.25
CA ASP A 44 -6.31 2.18 3.45
C ASP A 44 -7.00 1.59 2.23
N HIS A 45 -7.85 0.57 2.42
CA HIS A 45 -8.62 0.03 1.30
C HIS A 45 -9.58 1.05 0.69
N ASP A 46 -10.22 1.84 1.54
CA ASP A 46 -11.27 2.80 1.18
C ASP A 46 -10.65 4.20 1.14
N LEU A 47 -10.49 4.81 -0.04
CA LEU A 47 -9.85 6.14 -0.20
C LEU A 47 -10.86 7.27 -0.49
N GLY A 48 -12.12 7.01 -0.16
CA GLY A 48 -13.23 7.96 -0.34
C GLY A 48 -13.79 8.00 -1.77
N GLY A 49 -15.08 8.36 -1.87
CA GLY A 49 -15.80 8.35 -3.14
C GLY A 49 -15.80 6.96 -3.79
N ASP A 50 -15.44 6.91 -5.07
CA ASP A 50 -15.27 5.66 -5.83
C ASP A 50 -13.80 5.16 -5.82
N ASP A 51 -12.91 5.84 -5.11
CA ASP A 51 -11.49 5.49 -5.06
C ASP A 51 -11.20 4.42 -4.01
N THR A 52 -10.35 3.47 -4.36
CA THR A 52 -9.93 2.36 -3.49
C THR A 52 -8.45 2.11 -3.67
N ILE A 53 -7.85 1.31 -2.81
CA ILE A 53 -6.42 0.96 -2.96
C ILE A 53 -6.14 0.01 -4.11
N LEU A 54 -7.17 -0.57 -4.74
CA LEU A 54 -7.00 -1.63 -5.73
C LEU A 54 -6.06 -1.26 -6.89
N PRO A 55 -6.06 -0.04 -7.47
CA PRO A 55 -5.10 0.33 -8.51
C PRO A 55 -3.64 0.27 -8.06
N VAL A 56 -3.37 0.61 -6.79
CA VAL A 56 -2.03 0.52 -6.19
C VAL A 56 -1.63 -0.94 -6.01
N VAL A 57 -2.56 -1.77 -5.54
CA VAL A 57 -2.33 -3.22 -5.38
C VAL A 57 -2.06 -3.86 -6.73
N THR A 58 -2.85 -3.57 -7.75
CA THR A 58 -2.64 -4.06 -9.13
C THR A 58 -1.26 -3.68 -9.66
N LEU A 59 -0.80 -2.43 -9.46
CA LEU A 59 0.56 -2.03 -9.83
C LEU A 59 1.64 -2.91 -9.14
N MET A 60 1.46 -3.20 -7.85
CA MET A 60 2.40 -4.04 -7.10
C MET A 60 2.40 -5.50 -7.59
N GLU A 61 1.23 -6.02 -7.94
CA GLU A 61 1.08 -7.37 -8.52
C GLU A 61 1.72 -7.45 -9.91
N GLU A 62 1.47 -6.49 -10.79
CA GLU A 62 2.08 -6.41 -12.12
C GLU A 62 3.61 -6.30 -12.04
N ALA A 63 4.11 -5.51 -11.10
CA ALA A 63 5.54 -5.40 -10.83
C ALA A 63 6.14 -6.73 -10.36
N ALA A 64 5.46 -7.45 -9.47
CA ALA A 64 5.91 -8.76 -9.01
C ALA A 64 5.83 -9.82 -10.13
N PHE A 65 4.74 -9.84 -10.89
CA PHE A 65 4.55 -10.71 -12.05
C PHE A 65 5.64 -10.52 -13.11
N SER A 66 6.05 -9.27 -13.36
CA SER A 66 7.13 -8.94 -14.29
C SER A 66 8.55 -9.19 -13.76
N GLY A 67 8.69 -9.78 -12.56
CA GLY A 67 9.98 -10.12 -11.96
C GLY A 67 10.71 -8.94 -11.34
N ARG A 68 10.03 -7.80 -11.14
CA ARG A 68 10.54 -6.63 -10.43
C ARG A 68 9.55 -6.19 -9.34
N PRO A 69 9.32 -6.99 -8.27
CA PRO A 69 8.48 -6.55 -7.16
C PRO A 69 9.05 -5.29 -6.50
N PHE A 70 8.19 -4.48 -5.88
CA PHE A 70 8.66 -3.37 -5.06
C PHE A 70 9.41 -3.92 -3.83
N ARG A 71 10.46 -3.23 -3.40
CA ARG A 71 11.26 -3.64 -2.25
C ARG A 71 10.65 -3.08 -0.98
N ILE A 72 9.71 -3.82 -0.39
CA ILE A 72 8.96 -3.39 0.79
C ILE A 72 9.21 -4.35 1.96
N GLY A 73 9.55 -3.79 3.12
CA GLY A 73 9.80 -4.55 4.35
C GLY A 73 8.53 -5.12 4.98
N MET A 74 7.52 -4.28 5.22
CA MET A 74 6.22 -4.67 5.74
C MET A 74 5.10 -3.84 5.11
N VAL A 75 4.01 -4.50 4.74
CA VAL A 75 2.76 -3.86 4.30
C VAL A 75 1.70 -4.00 5.39
N PHE A 76 1.11 -2.89 5.78
CA PHE A 76 -0.01 -2.83 6.72
C PHE A 76 -1.27 -2.43 5.98
N VAL A 77 -2.33 -3.23 6.14
CA VAL A 77 -3.63 -2.97 5.51
C VAL A 77 -4.66 -2.68 6.58
N HIS A 78 -5.27 -1.50 6.53
CA HIS A 78 -6.45 -1.15 7.31
C HIS A 78 -7.61 -0.79 6.39
N SER A 79 -8.82 -0.87 6.92
CA SER A 79 -10.06 -0.58 6.20
C SER A 79 -11.24 -0.66 7.17
N ALA A 80 -12.28 0.12 6.92
CA ALA A 80 -13.59 -0.07 7.55
C ALA A 80 -14.35 -1.27 6.95
N ASN A 81 -14.03 -1.65 5.71
CA ASN A 81 -14.53 -2.83 5.02
C ASN A 81 -13.60 -4.05 5.26
N PRO A 82 -13.98 -4.99 6.16
CA PRO A 82 -13.10 -6.10 6.48
C PRO A 82 -12.85 -7.04 5.30
N ILE A 83 -13.81 -7.19 4.38
CA ILE A 83 -13.68 -8.03 3.18
C ILE A 83 -12.68 -7.38 2.19
N GLY A 84 -12.75 -6.06 2.04
CA GLY A 84 -11.82 -5.29 1.20
C GLY A 84 -10.38 -5.47 1.65
N ALA A 85 -10.11 -5.28 2.94
CA ALA A 85 -8.76 -5.47 3.48
C ALA A 85 -8.26 -6.92 3.38
N GLU A 86 -9.10 -7.94 3.62
CA GLU A 86 -8.68 -9.34 3.43
C GLU A 86 -8.33 -9.67 1.97
N THR A 87 -9.05 -9.07 1.01
CA THR A 87 -8.75 -9.21 -0.42
C THR A 87 -7.34 -8.68 -0.73
N VAL A 88 -6.99 -7.49 -0.21
CA VAL A 88 -5.67 -6.88 -0.41
C VAL A 88 -4.57 -7.72 0.22
N VAL A 89 -4.77 -8.20 1.46
CA VAL A 89 -3.80 -9.06 2.14
C VAL A 89 -3.52 -10.32 1.33
N ARG A 90 -4.56 -10.99 0.83
CA ARG A 90 -4.40 -12.21 0.01
C ARG A 90 -3.69 -11.93 -1.31
N ALA A 91 -4.02 -10.83 -1.98
CA ALA A 91 -3.40 -10.44 -3.24
C ALA A 91 -1.89 -10.23 -3.07
N LEU A 92 -1.48 -9.46 -2.05
CA LEU A 92 -0.07 -9.16 -1.81
C LEU A 92 0.70 -10.37 -1.25
N ALA A 93 0.10 -11.16 -0.37
CA ALA A 93 0.73 -12.36 0.18
C ALA A 93 1.05 -13.41 -0.91
N ARG A 94 0.26 -13.47 -1.99
CA ARG A 94 0.53 -14.35 -3.15
C ARG A 94 1.85 -14.02 -3.85
N TRP A 95 2.33 -12.80 -3.71
CA TRP A 95 3.57 -12.29 -4.31
C TRP A 95 4.73 -12.18 -3.31
N ASP A 96 4.66 -12.93 -2.20
CA ASP A 96 5.67 -12.98 -1.14
C ASP A 96 5.92 -11.64 -0.40
N TYR A 97 5.02 -10.65 -0.56
CA TYR A 97 5.07 -9.46 0.29
C TYR A 97 4.75 -9.85 1.74
N GLN A 98 5.53 -9.33 2.69
CA GLN A 98 5.21 -9.40 4.11
C GLN A 98 4.04 -8.46 4.39
N VAL A 99 2.84 -8.99 4.59
CA VAL A 99 1.62 -8.20 4.75
C VAL A 99 0.86 -8.59 6.00
N ARG A 100 0.32 -7.60 6.71
CA ARG A 100 -0.47 -7.76 7.94
C ARG A 100 -1.70 -6.86 7.93
N ARG A 101 -2.78 -7.35 8.51
CA ARG A 101 -3.89 -6.48 8.91
C ARG A 101 -3.45 -5.58 10.05
N ALA A 102 -3.66 -4.28 9.90
CA ALA A 102 -3.62 -3.34 11.00
C ALA A 102 -5.04 -3.09 11.48
N THR A 103 -5.29 -3.30 12.77
CA THR A 103 -6.50 -2.82 13.43
C THR A 103 -6.32 -1.33 13.72
N ALA A 104 -7.29 -0.52 13.31
CA ALA A 104 -7.37 0.89 13.67
C ALA A 104 -7.47 1.08 15.20
#